data_AF-A0A932VI07-F1
#
_entry.id   AF-A0A932VI07-F1
#
_cell.length_a   1.000
_cell.length_b   1.000
_cell.length_c   1.000
_cell.angle_alpha   90.00
_cell.angle_beta   90.00
_cell.angle_gamma   90.00
#
_symmetry.space_group_name_H-M   'P 1'
#
loop_
_entity.id
_entity.type
_entity.pdbx_description
1 polymer ?
#
loop_
_entity_poly.entity_id
_entity_poly.type
_entity_poly.pdbx_seq_one_letter_code
_entity_poly.pdbx_strand_id
1 'polypeptide(L)'
;MTRRALRAGSLALACGAASFAPRAHAQRATAARCARAADTVATSWVELDPPSGRGDVTARVCLRPAVNGPAVGSYHGELTWDPAVARTLEAVSARGGSRVVNASERGRVRFAGASPAGFASGELLRVRLRTVRRGRPARIALMWREVNAADGRSLLAGLRVDSVAPWPAIASACRPGELRLIGLSPDTVDLASGDRRPVVASGCGFAAGNTVSVGPATMRDVPSSANGTRLEFVVPLTLDATGEAPPMAMPPGRVLVHVTTPRGTSNALPLVLR
;
A
#
# COMPACT_ATOMS: atom_id res chain seq x y z
N MET A 1 -6.78 -93.80 3.85
CA MET A 1 -5.95 -93.26 4.96
C MET A 1 -4.91 -92.30 4.37
N THR A 2 -4.49 -91.32 5.16
CA THR A 2 -3.46 -90.28 4.91
C THR A 2 -3.73 -89.22 3.82
N ARG A 3 -4.36 -88.10 4.22
CA ARG A 3 -4.14 -86.79 3.57
C ARG A 3 -3.33 -85.88 4.50
N ARG A 4 -2.13 -85.55 4.05
CA ARG A 4 -1.17 -84.60 4.64
C ARG A 4 -1.41 -83.20 4.08
N ALA A 5 -1.28 -82.23 4.98
CA ALA A 5 -0.65 -80.91 4.85
C ALA A 5 -1.12 -79.93 3.75
N LEU A 6 -1.33 -78.68 4.15
CA LEU A 6 -0.40 -77.58 3.80
C LEU A 6 -0.66 -76.34 4.66
N ARG A 7 0.40 -75.87 5.31
CA ARG A 7 0.47 -74.64 6.11
C ARG A 7 0.48 -73.43 5.17
N ALA A 8 -0.37 -72.44 5.44
CA ALA A 8 -0.28 -71.11 4.86
C ALA A 8 0.74 -70.28 5.65
N GLY A 9 1.80 -69.81 4.98
CA GLY A 9 2.75 -68.83 5.49
C GLY A 9 2.38 -67.44 4.96
N SER A 10 2.12 -66.50 5.88
CA SER A 10 1.86 -65.10 5.58
C SER A 10 3.17 -64.32 5.43
N LEU A 11 3.40 -63.74 4.26
CA LEU A 11 4.39 -62.69 4.04
C LEU A 11 3.71 -61.33 4.22
N ALA A 12 4.08 -60.58 5.26
CA ALA A 12 3.69 -59.19 5.43
C ALA A 12 4.72 -58.29 4.75
N LEU A 13 4.30 -57.62 3.67
CA LEU A 13 5.06 -56.57 2.99
C LEU A 13 4.87 -55.25 3.75
N ALA A 14 5.96 -54.71 4.31
CA ALA A 14 5.95 -53.38 4.93
C ALA A 14 6.22 -52.30 3.87
N CYS A 15 5.19 -51.60 3.42
CA CYS A 15 5.34 -50.35 2.65
C CYS A 15 5.68 -49.19 3.60
N GLY A 16 6.90 -48.69 3.52
CA GLY A 16 7.32 -47.46 4.21
C GLY A 16 6.67 -46.23 3.57
N ALA A 17 5.81 -45.54 4.31
CA ALA A 17 5.25 -44.25 3.92
C ALA A 17 6.27 -43.14 4.23
N ALA A 18 6.87 -42.56 3.18
CA ALA A 18 7.64 -41.33 3.30
C ALA A 18 6.67 -40.14 3.40
N SER A 19 6.50 -39.62 4.60
CA SER A 19 5.68 -38.44 4.88
C SER A 19 6.35 -37.17 4.32
N PHE A 20 5.98 -36.78 3.10
CA PHE A 20 6.28 -35.45 2.57
C PHE A 20 5.36 -34.43 3.26
N ALA A 21 5.86 -33.75 4.28
CA ALA A 21 5.19 -32.57 4.83
C ALA A 21 5.37 -31.37 3.87
N PRO A 22 4.29 -30.78 3.32
CA PRO A 22 4.42 -29.58 2.50
C PRO A 22 4.83 -28.40 3.38
N ARG A 23 5.92 -27.71 2.99
CA ARG A 23 6.40 -26.45 3.59
C ARG A 23 5.33 -25.36 3.44
N ALA A 24 4.51 -25.16 4.47
CA ALA A 24 3.47 -24.14 4.54
C ALA A 24 3.99 -22.74 4.93
N HIS A 25 5.10 -22.27 4.33
CA HIS A 25 5.74 -21.00 4.72
C HIS A 25 5.54 -19.82 3.75
N ALA A 26 4.82 -19.97 2.63
CA ALA A 26 4.70 -18.89 1.64
C ALA A 26 3.33 -18.17 1.59
N GLN A 27 2.31 -18.62 2.32
CA GLN A 27 0.93 -18.16 2.11
C GLN A 27 0.40 -17.09 3.08
N ARG A 28 1.14 -16.74 4.15
CA ARG A 28 0.68 -15.79 5.16
C ARG A 28 0.84 -14.30 4.80
N ALA A 29 1.57 -13.96 3.74
CA ALA A 29 1.88 -12.55 3.41
C ALA A 29 0.82 -11.82 2.56
N THR A 30 -0.22 -12.50 2.08
CA THR A 30 -1.24 -11.91 1.18
C THR A 30 -2.44 -11.29 1.89
N ALA A 31 -2.68 -11.60 3.16
CA ALA A 31 -3.86 -11.15 3.91
C ALA A 31 -3.77 -9.71 4.47
N ALA A 32 -2.61 -9.05 4.38
CA ALA A 32 -2.41 -7.70 4.92
C ALA A 32 -2.68 -6.57 3.90
N ARG A 33 -3.08 -6.89 2.67
CA ARG A 33 -3.30 -5.87 1.62
C ARG A 33 -4.65 -5.19 1.82
N CYS A 34 -4.71 -3.87 1.63
CA CYS A 34 -5.83 -3.02 2.04
C CYS A 34 -6.11 -3.04 3.56
N ALA A 35 -5.14 -3.41 4.40
CA ALA A 35 -5.29 -3.35 5.85
C ALA A 35 -4.73 -2.01 6.39
N ARG A 36 -5.62 -1.09 6.75
CA ARG A 36 -5.30 0.08 7.61
C ARG A 36 -5.90 -0.10 9.03
N ALA A 37 -5.71 0.84 9.94
CA ALA A 37 -6.52 0.92 11.16
C ALA A 37 -7.96 1.38 10.85
N ALA A 38 -8.91 0.95 11.67
CA ALA A 38 -10.29 1.41 11.54
C ALA A 38 -10.41 2.89 11.91
N ASP A 39 -11.35 3.60 11.30
CA ASP A 39 -11.49 5.06 11.42
C ASP A 39 -12.98 5.42 11.59
N THR A 40 -13.27 6.61 12.12
CA THR A 40 -14.63 7.14 12.28
C THR A 40 -15.21 7.64 10.96
N VAL A 41 -14.36 7.80 9.95
CA VAL A 41 -14.72 8.26 8.60
C VAL A 41 -14.43 7.16 7.58
N ALA A 42 -15.31 7.01 6.59
CA ALA A 42 -15.06 6.08 5.49
C ALA A 42 -13.84 6.55 4.69
N THR A 43 -12.94 5.63 4.36
CA THR A 43 -11.66 5.94 3.71
C THR A 43 -11.47 5.11 2.46
N SER A 44 -10.94 5.72 1.42
CA SER A 44 -10.50 5.02 0.22
C SER A 44 -9.12 5.49 -0.21
N TRP A 45 -8.31 4.57 -0.73
CA TRP A 45 -6.94 4.86 -1.13
C TRP A 45 -6.49 3.92 -2.24
N VAL A 46 -5.38 4.29 -2.88
CA VAL A 46 -4.68 3.41 -3.83
C VAL A 46 -3.45 2.82 -3.15
N GLU A 47 -3.36 1.49 -3.10
CA GLU A 47 -2.11 0.80 -2.75
C GLU A 47 -1.37 0.39 -4.01
N LEU A 48 -0.05 0.56 -4.00
CA LEU A 48 0.81 0.11 -5.08
C LEU A 48 1.77 -0.95 -4.58
N ASP A 49 1.76 -2.10 -5.26
CA ASP A 49 2.82 -3.09 -5.08
C ASP A 49 4.15 -2.53 -5.63
N PRO A 50 5.29 -2.92 -5.03
CA PRO A 50 6.58 -2.70 -5.64
C PRO A 50 6.61 -3.26 -7.08
N PRO A 51 7.27 -2.58 -8.03
CA PRO A 51 7.37 -3.11 -9.38
C PRO A 51 8.10 -4.46 -9.37
N SER A 52 7.56 -5.43 -10.08
CA SER A 52 8.27 -6.69 -10.36
C SER A 52 9.38 -6.46 -11.39
N GLY A 53 10.28 -7.43 -11.57
CA GLY A 53 11.49 -7.28 -12.40
C GLY A 53 11.26 -6.85 -13.86
N ARG A 54 10.04 -6.96 -14.39
CA ARG A 54 9.68 -6.48 -15.72
C ARG A 54 9.00 -5.10 -15.73
N GLY A 55 9.05 -4.37 -14.62
CA GLY A 55 8.38 -3.08 -14.46
C GLY A 55 6.86 -3.17 -14.31
N ASP A 56 6.31 -4.35 -13.96
CA ASP A 56 4.88 -4.47 -13.68
C ASP A 56 4.57 -4.03 -12.26
N VAL A 57 3.61 -3.14 -12.13
CA VAL A 57 3.06 -2.69 -10.86
C VAL A 57 1.61 -3.10 -10.76
N THR A 58 1.19 -3.45 -9.54
CA THR A 58 -0.21 -3.69 -9.25
C THR A 58 -0.74 -2.55 -8.40
N ALA A 59 -1.71 -1.81 -8.93
CA ALA A 59 -2.52 -0.84 -8.20
C ALA A 59 -3.76 -1.52 -7.63
N ARG A 60 -4.09 -1.23 -6.37
CA ARG A 60 -5.34 -1.66 -5.73
C ARG A 60 -6.10 -0.46 -5.25
N VAL A 61 -7.37 -0.37 -5.60
CA VAL A 61 -8.28 0.54 -4.93
C VAL A 61 -8.82 -0.17 -3.70
N CYS A 62 -8.52 0.40 -2.54
CA CYS A 62 -8.97 -0.09 -1.25
C CYS A 62 -10.09 0.81 -0.72
N LEU A 63 -11.00 0.22 0.05
CA LEU A 63 -12.05 0.91 0.76
C LEU A 63 -12.16 0.36 2.17
N ARG A 64 -12.35 1.25 3.12
CA ARG A 64 -12.77 0.94 4.47
C ARG A 64 -13.99 1.78 4.86
N PRO A 65 -15.14 1.16 5.19
CA PRO A 65 -16.24 1.83 5.86
C PRO A 65 -15.84 2.36 7.25
N ALA A 66 -16.52 3.39 7.73
CA ALA A 66 -16.35 3.85 9.11
C ALA A 66 -16.79 2.77 10.12
N VAL A 67 -16.13 2.69 11.28
CA VAL A 67 -16.35 1.63 12.31
C VAL A 67 -17.82 1.51 12.73
N ASN A 68 -18.52 2.64 12.87
CA ASN A 68 -19.93 2.69 13.22
C ASN A 68 -20.78 3.33 12.10
N GLY A 69 -20.21 3.42 10.89
CA GLY A 69 -20.90 3.98 9.74
C GLY A 69 -21.75 2.93 9.02
N PRO A 70 -22.65 3.38 8.12
CA PRO A 70 -23.35 2.46 7.25
C PRO A 70 -22.35 1.73 6.34
N ALA A 71 -22.66 0.46 6.04
CA ALA A 71 -21.90 -0.28 5.03
C ALA A 71 -22.05 0.39 3.66
N VAL A 72 -21.00 0.39 2.85
CA VAL A 72 -21.04 0.93 1.49
C VAL A 72 -21.87 -0.02 0.62
N GLY A 73 -23.01 0.43 0.11
CA GLY A 73 -23.93 -0.35 -0.71
C GLY A 73 -23.61 -0.29 -2.20
N SER A 74 -23.22 0.87 -2.71
CA SER A 74 -22.83 1.03 -4.11
C SER A 74 -21.70 2.03 -4.29
N TYR A 75 -20.97 1.90 -5.39
CA TYR A 75 -19.89 2.82 -5.74
C TYR A 75 -19.68 2.90 -7.26
N HIS A 76 -19.15 4.04 -7.70
CA HIS A 76 -18.63 4.28 -9.04
C HIS A 76 -17.38 5.15 -8.92
N GLY A 77 -16.25 4.59 -9.35
CA GLY A 77 -14.95 5.25 -9.32
C GLY A 77 -14.21 5.17 -10.65
N GLU A 78 -13.17 5.98 -10.73
CA GLU A 78 -12.26 6.07 -11.85
C GLU A 78 -10.81 6.12 -11.34
N LEU A 79 -9.96 5.31 -11.95
CA LEU A 79 -8.52 5.32 -11.75
C LEU A 79 -7.86 5.89 -13.02
N THR A 80 -7.03 6.92 -12.90
CA THR A 80 -6.36 7.57 -14.03
C THR A 80 -4.84 7.62 -13.85
N TRP A 81 -4.11 7.59 -14.96
CA TRP A 81 -2.66 7.77 -15.00
C TRP A 81 -2.20 8.26 -16.39
N ASP A 82 -0.96 8.73 -16.51
CA ASP A 82 -0.37 9.11 -17.80
C ASP A 82 -0.11 7.85 -18.67
N PRO A 83 -0.84 7.67 -19.80
CA PRO A 83 -0.67 6.50 -20.66
C PRO A 83 0.70 6.44 -21.35
N ALA A 84 1.46 7.55 -21.39
CA ALA A 84 2.83 7.56 -21.88
C ALA A 84 3.82 6.93 -20.89
N VAL A 85 3.45 6.81 -19.60
CA VAL A 85 4.30 6.23 -18.55
C VAL A 85 3.93 4.78 -18.27
N ALA A 86 2.64 4.42 -18.33
CA ALA A 86 2.20 3.05 -18.10
C ALA A 86 1.00 2.64 -18.97
N ARG A 87 0.90 1.34 -19.26
CA ARG A 87 -0.26 0.74 -19.95
C ARG A 87 -0.92 -0.33 -19.10
N THR A 88 -2.23 -0.47 -19.21
CA THR A 88 -2.99 -1.55 -18.56
C THR A 88 -2.62 -2.88 -19.17
N LEU A 89 -2.29 -3.86 -18.32
CA LEU A 89 -2.21 -5.26 -18.69
C LEU A 89 -3.50 -6.00 -18.35
N GLU A 90 -4.05 -5.70 -17.18
CA GLU A 90 -5.18 -6.42 -16.61
C GLU A 90 -5.88 -5.52 -15.59
N ALA A 91 -7.21 -5.59 -15.53
CA ALA A 91 -8.01 -4.92 -14.51
C ALA A 91 -9.13 -5.87 -14.06
N VAL A 92 -9.19 -6.15 -12.75
CA VAL A 92 -10.07 -7.16 -12.17
C VAL A 92 -10.75 -6.57 -10.93
N SER A 93 -12.06 -6.73 -10.83
CA SER A 93 -12.80 -6.42 -9.61
C SER A 93 -12.58 -7.51 -8.56
N ALA A 94 -12.48 -7.11 -7.29
CA ALA A 94 -12.47 -8.09 -6.20
C ALA A 94 -13.81 -8.84 -6.09
N ARG A 95 -13.84 -9.93 -5.32
CA ARG A 95 -15.01 -10.81 -5.19
C ARG A 95 -16.13 -10.17 -4.35
N GLY A 96 -17.36 -10.62 -4.56
CA GLY A 96 -18.55 -10.26 -3.78
C GLY A 96 -19.32 -9.06 -4.35
N GLY A 97 -20.65 -9.12 -4.29
CA GLY A 97 -21.55 -8.15 -4.95
C GLY A 97 -21.53 -8.24 -6.48
N SER A 98 -22.35 -7.43 -7.14
CA SER A 98 -22.26 -7.21 -8.59
C SER A 98 -21.23 -6.12 -8.86
N ARG A 99 -20.26 -6.38 -9.75
CA ARG A 99 -19.17 -5.44 -10.06
C ARG A 99 -18.87 -5.45 -11.54
N VAL A 100 -18.50 -4.28 -12.06
CA VAL A 100 -18.09 -4.10 -13.45
C VAL A 100 -16.80 -3.30 -13.50
N VAL A 101 -15.94 -3.64 -14.46
CA VAL A 101 -14.69 -2.93 -14.73
C VAL A 101 -14.59 -2.68 -16.22
N ASN A 102 -14.31 -1.44 -16.59
CA ASN A 102 -14.00 -1.06 -17.95
C ASN A 102 -12.58 -0.48 -18.02
N ALA A 103 -11.70 -1.17 -18.73
CA ALA A 103 -10.32 -0.78 -18.98
C ALA A 103 -10.01 -0.62 -20.49
N SER A 104 -11.04 -0.33 -21.31
CA SER A 104 -10.88 -0.15 -22.77
C SER A 104 -10.16 1.15 -23.13
N GLU A 105 -10.16 2.13 -22.23
CA GLU A 105 -9.52 3.43 -22.44
C GLU A 105 -8.07 3.44 -21.95
N ARG A 106 -7.17 4.05 -22.73
CA ARG A 106 -5.77 4.19 -22.32
C ARG A 106 -5.67 5.21 -21.19
N GLY A 107 -4.90 4.87 -20.15
CA GLY A 107 -4.67 5.77 -19.02
C GLY A 107 -5.85 5.87 -18.04
N ARG A 108 -6.88 5.02 -18.20
CA ARG A 108 -8.11 5.09 -17.40
C ARG A 108 -8.69 3.70 -17.15
N VAL A 109 -9.12 3.45 -15.91
CA VAL A 109 -10.03 2.34 -15.57
C VAL A 109 -11.26 2.91 -14.87
N ARG A 110 -12.45 2.60 -15.39
CA ARG A 110 -13.72 2.87 -14.72
C ARG A 110 -14.20 1.61 -14.03
N PHE A 111 -14.72 1.73 -12.82
CA PHE A 111 -15.17 0.58 -12.06
C PHE A 111 -16.38 0.95 -11.20
N ALA A 112 -17.30 0.02 -11.06
CA ALA A 112 -18.50 0.21 -10.26
C ALA A 112 -18.92 -1.11 -9.60
N GLY A 113 -19.71 -1.00 -8.53
CA GLY A 113 -20.26 -2.16 -7.87
C GLY A 113 -21.46 -1.82 -7.00
N ALA A 114 -22.30 -2.84 -6.77
CA ALA A 114 -23.44 -2.77 -5.88
C ALA A 114 -23.59 -4.08 -5.07
N SER A 115 -23.94 -3.94 -3.79
CA SER A 115 -24.21 -5.03 -2.86
C SER A 115 -25.30 -4.57 -1.88
N PRO A 116 -26.50 -5.19 -1.89
CA PRO A 116 -27.55 -4.87 -0.92
C PRO A 116 -27.14 -5.11 0.54
N ALA A 117 -26.27 -6.10 0.78
CA ALA A 117 -25.70 -6.38 2.10
C ALA A 117 -24.51 -5.46 2.45
N GLY A 118 -24.12 -4.56 1.54
CA GLY A 118 -22.94 -3.72 1.65
C GLY A 118 -21.64 -4.45 1.26
N PHE A 119 -20.57 -3.67 1.14
CA PHE A 119 -19.20 -4.12 0.91
C PHE A 119 -18.42 -4.08 2.22
N ALA A 120 -17.72 -5.18 2.52
CA ALA A 120 -16.76 -5.22 3.62
C ALA A 120 -15.52 -4.36 3.33
N SER A 121 -14.73 -4.07 4.37
CA SER A 121 -13.40 -3.47 4.21
C SER A 121 -12.52 -4.34 3.30
N GLY A 122 -11.83 -3.73 2.33
CA GLY A 122 -10.85 -4.44 1.51
C GLY A 122 -10.67 -3.87 0.10
N GLU A 123 -10.24 -4.75 -0.79
CA GLU A 123 -9.98 -4.44 -2.20
C GLU A 123 -11.30 -4.29 -2.98
N LEU A 124 -11.39 -3.24 -3.79
CA LEU A 124 -12.50 -3.02 -4.73
C LEU A 124 -12.09 -3.37 -6.17
N LEU A 125 -10.92 -2.88 -6.56
CA LEU A 125 -10.35 -3.01 -7.90
C LEU A 125 -8.87 -3.34 -7.79
N ARG A 126 -8.37 -4.19 -8.69
CA ARG A 126 -6.96 -4.44 -8.93
C ARG A 126 -6.62 -4.15 -10.39
N VAL A 127 -5.60 -3.33 -10.62
CA VAL A 127 -5.11 -3.00 -11.95
C VAL A 127 -3.63 -3.34 -12.04
N ARG A 128 -3.27 -4.22 -12.98
CA ARG A 128 -1.86 -4.47 -13.31
C ARG A 128 -1.46 -3.56 -14.46
N LEU A 129 -0.38 -2.85 -14.25
CA LEU A 129 0.13 -1.82 -15.14
C LEU A 129 1.57 -2.14 -15.49
N ARG A 130 1.95 -2.00 -16.76
CA ARG A 130 3.32 -2.14 -17.25
C ARG A 130 3.91 -0.74 -17.45
N THR A 131 5.07 -0.46 -16.89
CA THR A 131 5.80 0.77 -17.24
C THR A 131 6.24 0.74 -18.70
N VAL A 132 5.93 1.82 -19.42
CA VAL A 132 6.35 2.04 -20.81
C VAL A 132 7.64 2.86 -20.85
N ARG A 133 7.79 3.82 -19.92
CA ARG A 133 8.99 4.65 -19.79
C ARG A 133 9.61 4.44 -18.41
N ARG A 134 10.90 4.08 -18.39
CA ARG A 134 11.69 3.98 -17.15
C ARG A 134 12.01 5.39 -16.64
N GLY A 135 12.07 5.55 -15.32
CA GLY A 135 12.54 6.79 -14.68
C GLY A 135 11.53 7.94 -14.59
N ARG A 136 10.32 7.81 -15.14
CA ARG A 136 9.22 8.75 -14.86
C ARG A 136 8.23 8.11 -13.87
N PRO A 137 7.97 8.73 -12.70
CA PRO A 137 6.92 8.26 -11.82
C PRO A 137 5.56 8.48 -12.50
N ALA A 138 4.74 7.43 -12.58
CA ALA A 138 3.34 7.62 -12.89
C ALA A 138 2.64 8.21 -11.67
N ARG A 139 1.71 9.13 -11.87
CA ARG A 139 0.75 9.49 -10.83
C ARG A 139 -0.50 8.69 -11.13
N ILE A 140 -0.91 7.86 -10.17
CA ILE A 140 -2.21 7.21 -10.23
C ILE A 140 -3.15 8.03 -9.39
N ALA A 141 -4.21 8.55 -10.00
CA ALA A 141 -5.24 9.31 -9.34
C ALA A 141 -6.53 8.50 -9.23
N LEU A 142 -7.10 8.44 -8.03
CA LEU A 142 -8.41 7.87 -7.76
C LEU A 142 -9.45 9.00 -7.63
N MET A 143 -10.52 8.90 -8.40
CA MET A 143 -11.67 9.79 -8.33
C MET A 143 -12.94 8.98 -8.10
N TRP A 144 -13.74 9.39 -7.12
CA TRP A 144 -15.07 8.83 -6.88
C TRP A 144 -16.12 9.71 -7.53
N ARG A 145 -17.01 9.09 -8.31
CA ARG A 145 -18.22 9.76 -8.84
C ARG A 145 -19.39 9.56 -7.88
N GLU A 146 -19.50 8.36 -7.33
CA GLU A 146 -20.56 7.99 -6.40
C GLU A 146 -20.02 7.00 -5.37
N VAL A 147 -20.43 7.16 -4.12
CA VAL A 147 -20.30 6.16 -3.06
C VAL A 147 -21.54 6.31 -2.20
N ASN A 148 -22.35 5.27 -2.11
CA ASN A 148 -23.60 5.28 -1.35
C ASN A 148 -23.59 4.17 -0.30
N ALA A 149 -24.23 4.42 0.82
CA ALA A 149 -24.55 3.43 1.84
C ALA A 149 -25.56 2.40 1.33
N ALA A 150 -25.64 1.26 2.01
CA ALA A 150 -26.63 0.21 1.73
C ALA A 150 -28.09 0.70 1.91
N ASP A 151 -28.29 1.76 2.71
CA ASP A 151 -29.58 2.45 2.89
C ASP A 151 -29.85 3.53 1.81
N GLY A 152 -28.96 3.68 0.83
CA GLY A 152 -29.10 4.62 -0.28
C GLY A 152 -28.57 6.03 -0.01
N ARG A 153 -28.13 6.36 1.22
CA ARG A 153 -27.55 7.69 1.51
C ARG A 153 -26.20 7.87 0.81
N SER A 154 -25.95 9.06 0.28
CA SER A 154 -24.63 9.39 -0.27
C SER A 154 -23.59 9.50 0.85
N LEU A 155 -22.43 8.88 0.62
CA LEU A 155 -21.25 8.92 1.48
C LEU A 155 -20.13 9.79 0.90
N LEU A 156 -20.32 10.34 -0.31
CA LEU A 156 -19.25 11.00 -1.06
C LEU A 156 -18.68 12.22 -0.32
N ALA A 157 -19.53 13.05 0.28
CA ALA A 157 -19.11 14.24 1.02
C ALA A 157 -18.29 13.92 2.28
N GLY A 158 -18.51 12.75 2.88
CA GLY A 158 -17.79 12.26 4.05
C GLY A 158 -16.66 11.29 3.71
N LEU A 159 -16.41 10.98 2.44
CA LEU A 159 -15.39 10.01 2.07
C LEU A 159 -14.02 10.66 2.06
N ARG A 160 -13.11 10.20 2.92
CA ARG A 160 -11.70 10.60 2.85
C ARG A 160 -10.99 9.80 1.76
N VAL A 161 -10.43 10.49 0.76
CA VAL A 161 -9.75 9.86 -0.38
C VAL A 161 -8.26 10.19 -0.35
N ASP A 162 -7.44 9.17 -0.16
CA ASP A 162 -5.99 9.29 -0.35
C ASP A 162 -5.67 8.92 -1.80
N SER A 163 -5.96 9.89 -2.69
CA SER A 163 -6.07 9.69 -4.13
C SER A 163 -4.73 9.64 -4.86
N VAL A 164 -3.61 9.94 -4.20
CA VAL A 164 -2.29 10.02 -4.83
C VAL A 164 -1.34 9.06 -4.13
N ALA A 165 -1.22 7.86 -4.69
CA ALA A 165 -0.03 7.05 -4.46
C ALA A 165 0.98 7.46 -5.54
N PRO A 166 2.09 8.15 -5.20
CA PRO A 166 3.18 8.30 -6.17
C PRO A 166 3.59 6.88 -6.58
N TRP A 167 3.53 6.61 -7.88
CA TRP A 167 3.98 5.32 -8.38
C TRP A 167 5.42 5.13 -7.96
N PRO A 168 5.77 4.00 -7.34
CA PRO A 168 7.15 3.76 -7.01
C PRO A 168 7.93 3.60 -8.32
N ALA A 169 8.63 4.66 -8.73
CA ALA A 169 9.83 4.53 -9.57
C ALA A 169 10.91 3.65 -8.87
N ILE A 170 10.62 3.20 -7.64
CA ILE A 170 11.47 2.52 -6.68
C ILE A 170 12.16 1.29 -7.25
N ALA A 171 11.46 0.29 -7.81
CA ALA A 171 12.18 -0.95 -8.16
C ALA A 171 13.09 -0.83 -9.38
N SER A 172 12.95 0.20 -10.23
CA SER A 172 13.92 0.47 -11.30
C SER A 172 15.04 1.42 -10.90
N ALA A 173 14.87 2.20 -9.82
CA ALA A 173 15.88 3.17 -9.36
C ALA A 173 16.80 2.60 -8.28
N CYS A 174 16.43 1.49 -7.65
CA CYS A 174 17.14 0.95 -6.50
C CYS A 174 18.00 -0.26 -6.87
N ARG A 175 19.30 -0.16 -6.62
CA ARG A 175 20.20 -1.32 -6.63
C ARG A 175 20.05 -2.10 -5.31
N PRO A 176 20.24 -3.43 -5.30
CA PRO A 176 20.31 -4.19 -4.06
C PRO A 176 21.33 -3.58 -3.09
N GLY A 177 20.89 -3.31 -1.85
CA GLY A 177 21.74 -2.69 -0.82
C GLY A 177 21.82 -1.15 -0.87
N GLU A 178 21.27 -0.49 -1.89
CA GLU A 178 21.25 0.96 -1.99
C GLU A 178 20.22 1.57 -1.03
N LEU A 179 20.64 2.56 -0.25
CA LEU A 179 19.77 3.40 0.56
C LEU A 179 19.45 4.70 -0.19
N ARG A 180 18.20 4.87 -0.60
CA ARG A 180 17.78 6.00 -1.44
C ARG A 180 16.35 6.42 -1.18
N LEU A 181 16.12 7.72 -1.05
CA LEU A 181 14.80 8.34 -1.08
C LEU A 181 14.40 8.69 -2.51
N ILE A 182 13.16 8.37 -2.86
CA ILE A 182 12.65 8.50 -4.23
C ILE A 182 11.46 9.45 -4.31
N GLY A 183 10.61 9.49 -3.29
CA GLY A 183 9.49 10.41 -3.24
C GLY A 183 8.94 10.61 -1.83
N LEU A 184 8.28 11.75 -1.64
CA LEU A 184 7.51 12.11 -0.46
C LEU A 184 6.06 12.32 -0.88
N SER A 185 5.11 11.88 -0.06
CA SER A 185 3.68 12.12 -0.27
C SER A 185 2.93 12.33 1.05
N PRO A 186 2.30 13.49 1.26
CA PRO A 186 2.37 14.66 0.39
C PRO A 186 3.79 15.26 0.36
N ASP A 187 4.08 16.06 -0.66
CA ASP A 187 5.31 16.87 -0.75
C ASP A 187 5.13 18.28 -0.16
N THR A 188 3.93 18.58 0.35
CA THR A 188 3.57 19.81 1.04
C THR A 188 2.77 19.49 2.30
N VAL A 189 3.10 20.13 3.43
CA VAL A 189 2.41 20.00 4.73
C VAL A 189 2.09 21.39 5.25
N ASP A 190 0.85 21.59 5.72
CA ASP A 190 0.37 22.85 6.31
C ASP A 190 0.40 22.75 7.84
N LEU A 191 1.46 23.27 8.46
CA LEU A 191 1.66 23.23 9.90
C LEU A 191 0.81 24.29 10.62
N ALA A 192 0.50 25.41 9.96
CA ALA A 192 -0.31 26.49 10.53
C ALA A 192 -1.74 26.04 10.88
N SER A 193 -2.31 25.13 10.08
CA SER A 193 -3.60 24.51 10.35
C SER A 193 -3.59 23.45 11.47
N GLY A 194 -2.41 23.14 12.03
CA GLY A 194 -2.23 22.02 12.94
C GLY A 194 -2.34 20.65 12.27
N ASP A 195 -2.16 20.57 10.94
CA ASP A 195 -2.25 19.31 10.20
C ASP A 195 -1.24 18.30 10.75
N ARG A 196 -1.74 17.11 11.11
CA ARG A 196 -0.94 15.97 11.57
C ARG A 196 -0.91 14.84 10.55
N ARG A 197 -1.22 15.15 9.29
CA ARG A 197 -1.20 14.17 8.21
C ARG A 197 0.18 13.52 8.09
N PRO A 198 0.24 12.18 8.04
CA PRO A 198 1.51 11.50 7.86
C PRO A 198 2.09 11.77 6.47
N VAL A 199 3.40 12.02 6.43
CA VAL A 199 4.21 12.01 5.23
C VAL A 199 4.71 10.60 4.99
N VAL A 200 4.43 10.08 3.80
CA VAL A 200 4.92 8.79 3.34
C VAL A 200 6.19 9.02 2.53
N ALA A 201 7.33 8.60 3.08
CA ALA A 201 8.58 8.51 2.35
C ALA A 201 8.68 7.16 1.63
N SER A 202 8.99 7.23 0.35
CA SER A 202 9.13 6.09 -0.54
C SER A 202 10.56 6.01 -1.06
N GLY A 203 11.13 4.81 -1.07
CA GLY A 203 12.55 4.62 -1.35
C GLY A 203 12.98 3.17 -1.23
N CYS A 204 14.25 2.95 -0.97
CA CYS A 204 14.83 1.62 -0.75
C CYS A 204 15.95 1.66 0.27
N GLY A 205 16.27 0.48 0.81
CA GLY A 205 17.30 0.32 1.82
C GLY A 205 16.88 0.73 3.23
N PHE A 206 15.59 1.04 3.46
CA PHE A 206 15.08 1.30 4.79
C PHE A 206 15.15 0.03 5.64
N ALA A 207 15.49 0.18 6.91
CA ALA A 207 15.76 -0.90 7.84
C ALA A 207 14.83 -0.82 9.07
N ALA A 208 15.15 -1.52 10.16
CA ALA A 208 14.63 -1.17 11.48
C ALA A 208 15.51 -0.06 12.08
N GLY A 209 14.94 0.76 12.97
CA GLY A 209 15.67 1.86 13.62
C GLY A 209 16.05 3.00 12.68
N ASN A 210 15.19 3.33 11.69
CA ASN A 210 15.46 4.45 10.80
C ASN A 210 15.35 5.77 11.57
N THR A 211 16.24 6.71 11.27
CA THR A 211 16.12 8.09 11.70
C THR A 211 15.75 8.94 10.49
N VAL A 212 14.63 9.66 10.57
CA VAL A 212 14.18 10.59 9.53
C VAL A 212 14.48 12.00 9.98
N SER A 213 15.25 12.73 9.17
CA SER A 213 15.52 14.16 9.39
C SER A 213 14.63 14.97 8.45
N VAL A 214 13.93 15.97 8.98
CA VAL A 214 13.10 16.93 8.22
C VAL A 214 13.57 18.32 8.60
N GLY A 215 14.43 18.93 7.78
CA GLY A 215 15.13 20.15 8.16
C GLY A 215 15.86 19.98 9.51
N PRO A 216 15.61 20.83 10.52
CA PRO A 216 16.20 20.68 11.85
C PRO A 216 15.53 19.62 12.74
N ALA A 217 14.35 19.11 12.37
CA ALA A 217 13.65 18.10 13.15
C ALA A 217 14.21 16.69 12.90
N THR A 218 14.31 15.87 13.94
CA THR A 218 14.77 14.48 13.84
C THR A 218 13.77 13.53 14.49
N MET A 219 13.32 12.51 13.77
CA MET A 219 12.45 11.45 14.27
C MET A 219 13.21 10.13 14.28
N ARG A 220 13.34 9.51 15.45
CA ARG A 220 14.06 8.25 15.65
C ARG A 220 13.11 7.06 15.56
N ASP A 221 13.67 5.90 15.30
CA ASP A 221 12.97 4.60 15.29
C ASP A 221 11.73 4.55 14.39
N VAL A 222 11.77 5.27 13.27
CA VAL A 222 10.66 5.27 12.31
C VAL A 222 10.57 3.89 11.66
N PRO A 223 9.44 3.17 11.81
CA PRO A 223 9.31 1.80 11.32
C PRO A 223 9.23 1.77 9.80
N SER A 224 9.99 0.85 9.19
CA SER A 224 9.84 0.58 7.76
C SER A 224 8.74 -0.43 7.47
N SER A 225 8.05 -0.22 6.36
CA SER A 225 7.05 -1.13 5.81
C SER A 225 7.35 -1.46 4.34
N ALA A 226 6.52 -2.32 3.75
CA ALA A 226 6.65 -2.76 2.36
C ALA A 226 8.06 -3.27 2.01
N ASN A 227 8.63 -4.12 2.89
CA ASN A 227 9.96 -4.71 2.72
C ASN A 227 11.09 -3.68 2.55
N GLY A 228 11.13 -2.64 3.40
CA GLY A 228 12.23 -1.66 3.37
C GLY A 228 12.06 -0.56 2.32
N THR A 229 10.84 -0.36 1.81
CA THR A 229 10.59 0.62 0.72
C THR A 229 9.68 1.77 1.09
N ARG A 230 9.09 1.73 2.30
CA ARG A 230 8.19 2.75 2.79
C ARG A 230 8.50 3.11 4.25
N LEU A 231 8.41 4.39 4.57
CA LEU A 231 8.39 4.97 5.91
C LEU A 231 7.19 5.91 6.02
N GLU A 232 6.59 5.97 7.20
CA GLU A 232 5.47 6.85 7.48
C GLU A 232 5.79 7.61 8.78
N PHE A 233 5.77 8.94 8.72
CA PHE A 233 6.11 9.81 9.84
C PHE A 233 5.26 11.08 9.83
N VAL A 234 5.13 11.75 10.96
CA VAL A 234 4.39 13.02 11.08
C VAL A 234 5.38 14.14 11.34
N VAL A 235 5.31 15.23 10.57
CA VAL A 235 6.19 16.39 10.78
C VAL A 235 5.79 17.07 12.10
N PRO A 236 6.73 17.27 13.04
CA PRO A 236 6.41 17.92 14.30
C PRO A 236 6.15 19.42 14.09
N LEU A 237 5.20 19.96 14.86
CA LEU A 237 4.87 21.40 14.87
C LEU A 237 5.96 22.23 15.58
N THR A 238 6.65 21.61 16.53
CA THR A 238 7.69 22.22 17.35
C THR A 238 8.96 21.39 17.29
N LEU A 239 10.10 22.07 17.36
CA LEU A 239 11.40 21.43 17.53
C LEU A 239 11.64 21.15 19.00
N ASP A 240 12.14 19.95 19.28
CA ASP A 240 12.60 19.59 20.62
C ASP A 240 13.73 20.55 21.01
N ALA A 241 13.56 21.23 22.14
CA ALA A 241 14.62 22.07 22.69
C ALA A 241 15.66 21.18 23.38
N THR A 242 16.92 21.32 22.98
CA THR A 242 18.03 20.76 23.75
C THR A 242 18.36 21.75 24.88
N GLY A 243 17.73 21.61 26.04
CA GLY A 243 18.00 22.41 27.25
C GLY A 243 16.76 23.12 27.83
N GLU A 244 16.98 24.19 28.60
CA GLU A 244 15.90 25.01 29.22
C GLU A 244 15.24 26.01 28.25
N ALA A 245 15.67 26.04 26.98
CA ALA A 245 15.05 26.90 25.98
C ALA A 245 13.59 26.45 25.72
N PRO A 246 12.64 27.40 25.53
CA PRO A 246 11.28 27.05 25.14
C PRO A 246 11.25 26.31 23.79
N PRO A 247 10.31 25.38 23.58
CA PRO A 247 10.12 24.75 22.27
C PRO A 247 9.92 25.78 21.17
N MET A 248 10.66 25.65 20.08
CA MET A 248 10.56 26.54 18.93
C MET A 248 9.58 25.98 17.91
N ALA A 249 8.79 26.83 17.26
CA ALA A 249 7.96 26.41 16.14
C ALA A 249 8.83 25.97 14.95
N MET A 250 8.37 24.96 14.21
CA MET A 250 9.01 24.54 12.98
C MET A 250 8.92 25.67 11.93
N PRO A 251 10.04 26.11 11.32
CA PRO A 251 9.99 27.20 10.36
C PRO A 251 9.27 26.77 9.08
N PRO A 252 8.37 27.61 8.52
CA PRO A 252 7.79 27.36 7.20
C PRO A 252 8.86 27.49 6.11
N GLY A 253 8.60 26.89 4.94
CA GLY A 253 9.48 26.95 3.78
C GLY A 253 9.87 25.59 3.23
N ARG A 254 10.84 25.58 2.32
CA ARG A 254 11.37 24.33 1.75
C ARG A 254 12.44 23.75 2.67
N VAL A 255 12.19 22.56 3.19
CA VAL A 255 13.15 21.80 4.00
C VAL A 255 13.58 20.54 3.28
N LEU A 256 14.77 20.03 3.62
CA LEU A 256 15.28 18.78 3.08
C LEU A 256 14.91 17.62 4.00
N VAL A 257 14.47 16.52 3.41
CA VAL A 257 14.18 15.26 4.09
C VAL A 257 15.21 14.23 3.68
N HIS A 258 15.87 13.60 4.65
CA HIS A 258 16.73 12.45 4.43
C HIS A 258 16.50 11.38 5.50
N VAL A 259 16.83 10.13 5.15
CA VAL A 259 16.73 8.97 6.04
C VAL A 259 18.13 8.44 6.32
N THR A 260 18.45 8.27 7.60
CA THR A 260 19.64 7.57 8.09
C THR A 260 19.25 6.20 8.64
N THR A 261 20.04 5.20 8.30
CA THR A 261 19.92 3.81 8.77
C THR A 261 21.29 3.34 9.27
N PRO A 262 21.40 2.16 9.90
CA PRO A 262 22.71 1.58 10.22
C PRO A 262 23.64 1.37 9.01
N ARG A 263 23.11 1.39 7.78
CA ARG A 263 23.86 1.21 6.53
C ARG A 263 24.33 2.52 5.88
N GLY A 264 23.94 3.67 6.44
CA GLY A 264 24.32 4.99 5.92
C GLY A 264 23.13 5.95 5.82
N THR A 265 23.30 7.00 5.03
CA THR A 265 22.29 8.06 4.82
C THR A 265 21.88 8.12 3.34
N SER A 266 20.58 8.25 3.10
CA SER A 266 20.01 8.43 1.77
C SER A 266 20.31 9.83 1.19
N ASN A 267 20.05 10.02 -0.10
CA ASN A 267 19.91 11.37 -0.67
C ASN A 267 18.78 12.16 0.01
N ALA A 268 18.78 13.47 -0.17
CA ALA A 268 17.72 14.35 0.34
C ALA A 268 16.63 14.63 -0.72
N LEU A 269 15.39 14.81 -0.27
CA LEU A 269 14.26 15.30 -1.08
C LEU A 269 13.64 16.54 -0.45
N PRO A 270 13.17 17.52 -1.24
CA PRO A 270 12.52 18.71 -0.72
C PRO A 270 11.09 18.39 -0.23
N LEU A 271 10.72 18.95 0.92
CA LEU A 271 9.37 19.00 1.47
C LEU A 271 9.01 20.47 1.71
N VAL A 272 7.80 20.88 1.33
CA VAL A 272 7.30 22.25 1.55
C VAL A 272 6.49 22.29 2.83
N LEU A 273 6.90 23.12 3.78
CA LEU A 273 6.15 23.42 5.00
C LEU A 273 5.45 24.77 4.83
N ARG A 274 4.16 24.85 5.15
CA ARG A 274 3.35 26.07 5.10
C ARG A 274 2.82 26.42 6.48
#